data_AF-W4RTH3-F1
#
_entry.id   AF-W4RTH3-F1
#
_cell.length_a   1.000
_cell.length_b   1.000
_cell.length_c   1.000
_cell.angle_alpha   90.00
_cell.angle_beta   90.00
_cell.angle_gamma   90.00
#
_symmetry.space_group_name_H-M   'P 1'
#
loop_
_entity.id
_entity.type
_entity.pdbx_description
1 polymer ?
#
loop_
_entity_poly.entity_id
_entity_poly.type
_entity_poly.pdbx_seq_one_letter_code
_entity_poly.pdbx_strand_id
1 'polypeptide(L)' 'MADKLNRDIDLIDLNKASTVFQAQIVQTGKTIYCTDIKRKAQFEIKTLKMFTKLNEERSEILNKINESGSIYEQ' A
#
# COMPACT_ATOMS: atom_id res chain seq x y z
N MET A 1 -18.46 7.97 13.55
CA MET A 1 -18.66 7.69 12.11
C MET A 1 -18.88 6.20 11.88
N ALA A 2 -18.09 5.33 12.51
CA ALA A 2 -18.38 3.90 12.65
C ALA A 2 -19.79 3.63 13.21
N ASP A 3 -20.21 4.37 14.23
CA ASP A 3 -21.55 4.24 14.85
C ASP A 3 -22.70 4.59 13.90
N LYS A 4 -22.45 5.43 12.88
CA LYS A 4 -23.45 5.81 11.88
C LYS A 4 -23.63 4.73 10.81
N LEU A 5 -22.64 3.86 10.64
CA LEU A 5 -22.62 2.80 9.62
C LEU A 5 -22.80 1.40 10.23
N ASN A 6 -22.86 1.32 11.57
CA ASN A 6 -22.94 0.08 12.35
C ASN A 6 -21.95 -1.00 11.86
N ARG A 7 -20.74 -0.55 11.52
CA ARG A 7 -19.63 -1.36 11.02
C ARG A 7 -18.32 -0.75 11.51
N ASP A 8 -17.34 -1.61 11.75
CA ASP A 8 -15.98 -1.17 12.06
C ASP A 8 -15.37 -0.47 10.85
N ILE A 9 -14.77 0.69 11.09
CA ILE A 9 -14.13 1.52 10.07
C ILE A 9 -12.74 1.86 10.56
N ASP A 10 -11.75 1.51 9.76
CA ASP A 10 -10.38 2.01 9.92
C ASP A 10 -10.11 3.13 8.91
N LEU A 11 -9.50 4.21 9.38
CA LEU A 11 -9.19 5.39 8.59
C LEU A 11 -7.68 5.58 8.54
N ILE A 12 -7.13 5.47 7.33
CA ILE A 12 -5.70 5.54 7.10
C ILE A 12 -5.34 6.87 6.43
N ASP A 13 -4.38 7.59 7.01
CA ASP A 13 -3.73 8.73 6.35
C ASP A 13 -2.71 8.21 5.33
N LEU A 14 -3.04 8.30 4.04
CA LEU A 14 -2.17 7.86 2.96
C LEU A 14 -0.79 8.52 2.98
N ASN A 15 -0.62 9.71 3.57
CA ASN A 15 0.70 10.36 3.64
C ASN A 15 1.63 9.72 4.68
N LYS A 16 1.07 8.99 5.64
CA LYS A 16 1.81 8.31 6.73
C LYS A 16 1.88 6.80 6.52
N ALA A 17 1.03 6.24 5.68
CA ALA A 17 1.03 4.83 5.34
C ALA A 17 2.35 4.42 4.67
N SER A 18 2.78 3.17 4.89
CA SER A 18 3.97 2.62 4.26
C SER A 18 3.80 2.53 2.74
N THR A 19 4.91 2.55 2.00
CA THR A 19 4.90 2.38 0.54
C THR A 19 4.20 1.08 0.11
N VAL A 20 4.36 -0.01 0.89
CA VAL A 20 3.69 -1.29 0.64
C VAL A 20 2.17 -1.13 0.75
N PHE A 21 1.68 -0.53 1.83
CA PHE A 21 0.26 -0.40 2.05
C PHE A 21 -0.40 0.60 1.08
N GLN A 22 0.27 1.71 0.78
CA GLN A 22 -0.16 2.63 -0.28
C GLN A 22 -0.30 1.90 -1.62
N ALA A 23 0.67 1.06 -2.00
CA ALA A 23 0.62 0.32 -3.25
C ALA A 23 -0.53 -0.69 -3.30
N GLN A 24 -0.81 -1.39 -2.19
CA GLN A 24 -1.99 -2.24 -2.08
C GLN A 24 -3.28 -1.45 -2.29
N ILE A 25 -3.43 -0.30 -1.62
CA ILE A 25 -4.60 0.57 -1.79
C ILE A 25 -4.75 1.05 -3.24
N VAL A 26 -3.65 1.41 -3.91
CA VAL A 26 -3.69 1.82 -5.33
C VAL A 26 -4.09 0.66 -6.26
N GLN A 27 -3.67 -0.56 -5.96
CA GLN A 27 -3.93 -1.73 -6.81
C GLN A 27 -5.33 -2.33 -6.60
N THR A 28 -5.81 -2.37 -5.36
CA THR A 28 -7.05 -3.11 -5.01
C THR A 28 -8.18 -2.19 -4.56
N GLY A 29 -7.86 -0.95 -4.18
CA GLY A 29 -8.82 0.00 -3.65
C GLY A 29 -9.76 0.58 -4.71
N LYS A 30 -10.93 1.02 -4.26
CA LYS A 30 -11.89 1.75 -5.08
C LYS A 30 -11.93 3.21 -4.64
N THR A 31 -11.74 4.13 -5.58
CA THR A 31 -11.90 5.56 -5.30
C THR A 31 -13.38 5.88 -5.05
N ILE A 32 -13.68 6.39 -3.86
CA ILE A 32 -15.05 6.80 -3.48
C ILE A 32 -15.29 8.28 -3.82
N TYR A 33 -14.25 9.12 -3.75
CA TYR A 33 -14.33 10.54 -4.03
C TYR A 33 -12.98 11.08 -4.54
N CYS A 34 -13.01 11.94 -5.56
CA CYS A 34 -11.83 12.61 -6.09
C CYS A 34 -12.23 13.90 -6.82
N THR A 35 -11.63 15.03 -6.42
CA THR A 35 -11.83 16.34 -7.07
C THR A 35 -10.67 16.74 -7.98
N ASP A 36 -9.47 16.22 -7.71
CA ASP A 36 -8.26 16.49 -8.48
C ASP A 36 -7.68 15.19 -9.04
N ILE A 37 -8.10 14.87 -10.27
CA ILE A 37 -7.71 13.66 -10.99
C ILE A 37 -6.20 13.66 -11.29
N LYS A 38 -5.61 14.85 -11.54
CA LYS A 38 -4.18 14.96 -11.85
C LYS A 38 -3.34 14.63 -10.63
N ARG A 39 -3.70 15.18 -9.47
CA ARG A 39 -3.03 14.87 -8.20
C ARG A 39 -3.17 13.39 -7.83
N LYS A 40 -4.35 12.80 -8.04
CA LYS A 40 -4.57 11.35 -7.86
C LYS A 40 -3.62 10.53 -8.75
N ALA A 41 -3.59 10.81 -10.04
CA ALA A 41 -2.74 10.07 -10.99
C ALA A 41 -1.24 10.22 -10.64
N GLN A 42 -0.81 11.41 -10.24
CA GLN A 42 0.57 11.65 -9.79
C GLN A 42 0.91 10.84 -8.53
N PHE A 43 -0.01 10.77 -7.57
CA PHE A 43 0.14 9.93 -6.38
C PHE A 43 0.28 8.45 -6.76
N GLU A 44 -0.63 7.92 -7.59
CA GLU A 44 -0.61 6.52 -8.02
C GLU A 44 0.71 6.15 -8.73
N ILE A 45 1.15 6.97 -9.67
CA ILE A 45 2.42 6.77 -10.38
C ILE A 45 3.61 6.80 -9.41
N LYS A 46 3.65 7.77 -8.49
CA LYS A 46 4.74 7.89 -7.51
C LYS A 46 4.78 6.68 -6.60
N THR A 47 3.64 6.28 -6.04
CA THR A 47 3.53 5.12 -5.15
C THR A 47 3.99 3.84 -5.83
N LEU A 48 3.54 3.57 -7.06
CA LEU A 48 3.94 2.37 -7.79
C LEU A 48 5.45 2.37 -8.09
N LYS A 49 6.04 3.51 -8.49
CA LYS A 49 7.49 3.63 -8.69
C LYS A 49 8.27 3.36 -7.41
N MET A 50 7.85 3.96 -6.29
CA MET A 50 8.50 3.74 -4.98
C MET A 50 8.36 2.29 -4.54
N PHE A 51 7.21 1.66 -4.78
CA PHE A 51 6.97 0.26 -4.45
C PHE A 51 7.87 -0.68 -5.27
N THR A 52 7.97 -0.48 -6.59
CA THR A 52 8.90 -1.26 -7.43
C THR A 52 10.32 -1.15 -6.91
N LYS A 53 10.79 0.07 -6.64
CA LYS A 53 12.14 0.31 -6.13
C LYS A 53 12.40 -0.38 -4.79
N LEU A 54 11.45 -0.28 -3.86
CA LEU A 54 11.52 -0.96 -2.57
C LEU A 54 11.61 -2.48 -2.71
N ASN A 55 10.86 -3.07 -3.65
CA ASN A 55 10.92 -4.51 -3.89
C ASN A 55 12.24 -4.94 -4.55
N GLU A 56 12.79 -4.16 -5.47
CA GLU A 56 14.11 -4.41 -6.04
C GLU A 56 15.18 -4.44 -4.95
N GLU A 57 15.17 -3.44 -4.06
CA GLU A 57 16.11 -3.34 -2.93
C GLU A 57 15.96 -4.47 -1.92
N ARG A 58 14.73 -4.99 -1.73
CA ARG A 58 14.44 -6.09 -0.81
C ARG A 58 14.60 -7.47 -1.44
N SER A 59 14.76 -7.57 -2.76
CA SER A 59 14.75 -8.84 -3.50
C SER A 59 15.78 -9.83 -2.95
N GLU A 60 17.01 -9.38 -2.70
CA GLU A 60 18.06 -10.24 -2.14
C GLU A 60 17.74 -10.76 -0.73
N ILE A 61 17.14 -9.93 0.11
CA ILE A 61 16.76 -10.31 1.48
C ILE A 61 15.62 -11.33 1.42
N LEU A 62 14.62 -11.10 0.57
CA LEU A 62 13.49 -12.01 0.39
C LEU A 62 13.92 -13.36 -0.18
N ASN A 63 14.87 -13.37 -1.13
CA ASN A 63 15.44 -14.60 -1.67
C ASN A 63 16.14 -15.42 -0.57
N LYS A 64 16.96 -14.77 0.27
CA LYS A 64 17.62 -15.43 1.41
C LYS A 64 16.62 -15.99 2.43
N ILE A 65 15.53 -15.26 2.70
CA ILE A 65 14.46 -15.74 3.59
C ILE A 65 13.78 -16.97 3.00
N ASN A 66 13.53 -16.99 1.69
CA ASN A 66 12.93 -18.12 0.99
C ASN A 66 13.85 -19.36 1.01
N GLU A 67 15.14 -19.19 0.72
CA GLU A 67 16.15 -20.26 0.76
C GLU A 67 16.35 -20.85 2.16
N SER A 68 16.20 -20.04 3.21
CA SER A 68 16.37 -20.47 4.61
C SER A 68 15.09 -20.99 5.27
N GLY A 69 13.94 -20.92 4.59
CA GLY A 69 12.67 -21.54 5.03
C GLY A 69 12.01 -20.95 6.27
N SER A 70 12.49 -19.83 6.82
CA SER A 70 11.88 -19.18 7.99
C SER A 70 11.22 -17.86 7.61
N ILE A 71 9.94 -17.93 7.24
CA ILE A 71 9.05 -16.77 7.19
C ILE A 71 8.26 -16.78 8.51
N TYR A 72 8.67 -15.94 9.46
CA TYR A 72 7.90 -15.74 10.69
C TYR A 72 6.79 -14.73 10.42
N GLU A 73 5.65 -15.19 9.91
CA GLU A 73 4.30 -14.61 10.04
C GLU A 73 3.36 -15.37 9.07
N GLN A 74 2.63 -16.35 9.61
CA GLN A 74 1.39 -16.88 9.02
C GLN A 74 0.21 -16.18 9.67
#